data_AF-K1SV83-F1
#
_entry.id   AF-K1SV83-F1
#
_cell.length_a   1.000
_cell.length_b   1.000
_cell.length_c   1.000
_cell.angle_alpha   90.00
_cell.angle_beta   90.00
_cell.angle_gamma   90.00
#
_symmetry.space_group_name_H-M   'P 1'
#
loop_
_entity.id
_entity.type
_entity.pdbx_description
1 polymer ?
#
loop_
_entity_poly.entity_id
_entity_poly.type
_entity_poly.pdbx_seq_one_letter_code
_entity_poly.pdbx_strand_id
1 'polypeptide(L)'
;MYSFVLLVMAYKALIHIKDFSGKEILATGLGFALFLVLVEKITSKNIGDMSLGLSIIFGVGYVLILRLLKDKKYQASAVSILLLCTVTSEIALGNTNHYSMNQNKTNYTSDYDDFRTLKNELDDYDGNGFYRMELTNLRTRMDPCWYDYNGVSVFSSMAYESVSNMQQELGMFGNYINSYTYNPQTPVYNAMFGLKYLVDNCGYYLNDELYSSIMQNGKFTAYKNNYALPLAFAVNKDVASWSSKDALNPFEAQNNWFEKATGVSDVLKQVDISNVTYSNLSTFSDMQLSVGLLAYSKNTSGASASFTAEIVPQTNANMYVYVKSASSDNATITADGFSKTFDTDDGYIIDLGERTPEETVYVDVPIKNSAADSGTISFYVYSLDMDKFKEGYEKLSGSGELKITSYNDTEIFGDITVNDGEMVYTSIPYDTNWEVYVDGVKVKADDIVKISDSLMGFYAEPGEHEIYFRYYSYGLRNGAIISIITIIIATLLIIMKRRKVLFYKKNKQDKWLLLNENAAAFDVSSAANPNDTSISGRADPPTEAIKRDLPEDNSTADKTPDEEISSPEKGSDNA
;
A
#
# COMPACT_ATOMS: atom_id res chain seq x y z
N MET A 1 5.37 9.11 12.45
CA MET A 1 5.73 9.78 13.73
C MET A 1 7.08 10.51 13.67
N TYR A 2 8.19 9.83 13.38
CA TYR A 2 9.54 10.43 13.33
C TYR A 2 9.64 11.73 12.51
N SER A 3 9.15 11.75 11.28
CA SER A 3 9.17 12.94 10.40
C SER A 3 8.43 14.13 10.99
N PHE A 4 7.32 13.91 11.72
CA PHE A 4 6.60 14.98 12.42
C PHE A 4 7.44 15.58 13.55
N VAL A 5 8.11 14.74 14.35
CA VAL A 5 9.02 15.21 15.41
C VAL A 5 10.17 16.01 14.83
N LEU A 6 10.81 15.53 13.74
CA LEU A 6 11.86 16.28 13.04
C LEU A 6 11.36 17.63 12.50
N LEU A 7 10.19 17.66 11.85
CA LEU A 7 9.60 18.91 11.34
C LEU A 7 9.28 19.90 12.47
N VAL A 8 8.77 19.42 13.61
CA VAL A 8 8.53 20.26 14.80
C VAL A 8 9.86 20.78 15.39
N MET A 9 10.91 19.96 15.44
CA MET A 9 12.24 20.37 15.88
C MET A 9 12.86 21.41 14.94
N ALA A 10 12.80 21.18 13.62
CA ALA A 10 13.28 22.10 12.60
C ALA A 10 12.52 23.44 12.63
N TYR A 11 11.19 23.40 12.76
CA TYR A 11 10.36 24.59 12.94
C TYR A 11 10.77 25.38 14.19
N LYS A 12 10.90 24.71 15.36
CA LYS A 12 11.33 25.34 16.61
C LYS A 12 12.73 25.96 16.49
N ALA A 13 13.69 25.26 15.89
CA ALA A 13 15.03 25.78 15.64
C ALA A 13 15.02 26.99 14.71
N LEU A 14 14.19 26.98 13.66
CA LEU A 14 14.09 28.06 12.68
C LEU A 14 13.45 29.34 13.25
N ILE A 15 12.37 29.22 14.06
CA ILE A 15 11.78 30.41 14.70
C ILE A 15 12.72 31.03 15.75
N HIS A 16 13.57 30.21 16.40
CA HIS A 16 14.58 30.62 17.36
C HIS A 16 15.99 30.82 16.75
N ILE A 17 16.13 30.89 15.42
CA ILE A 17 17.44 30.96 14.74
C ILE A 17 18.30 32.18 15.15
N LYS A 18 17.69 33.18 15.78
CA LYS A 18 18.35 34.39 16.28
C LYS A 18 19.00 34.22 17.64
N ASP A 19 18.55 33.23 18.42
CA ASP A 19 18.99 32.95 19.78
C ASP A 19 20.30 32.14 19.77
N PHE A 20 20.46 31.25 18.78
CA PHE A 20 21.72 30.53 18.53
C PHE A 20 22.84 31.48 18.05
N SER A 21 24.05 31.33 18.58
CA SER A 21 25.23 32.05 18.10
C SER A 21 25.67 31.58 16.71
N GLY A 22 26.49 32.39 16.03
CA GLY A 22 27.10 31.97 14.76
C GLY A 22 28.07 30.79 14.90
N LYS A 23 28.61 30.56 16.11
CA LYS A 23 29.50 29.44 16.39
C LYS A 23 28.72 28.13 16.50
N GLU A 24 27.52 28.16 17.09
CA GLU A 24 26.64 26.99 17.17
C GLU A 24 26.14 26.57 15.79
N ILE A 25 25.67 27.52 14.96
CA ILE A 25 25.26 27.22 13.57
C ILE A 25 26.41 26.61 12.76
N LEU A 26 27.63 27.14 12.91
CA LEU A 26 28.83 26.59 12.26
C LEU A 26 29.19 25.20 12.81
N ALA A 27 29.09 24.98 14.13
CA ALA A 27 29.36 23.70 14.76
C ALA A 27 28.40 22.60 14.28
N THR A 28 27.12 22.91 14.07
CA THR A 28 26.16 21.98 13.44
C THR A 28 26.59 21.61 12.02
N GLY A 29 27.05 22.59 11.23
CA GLY A 29 27.58 22.35 9.89
C GLY A 29 28.83 21.48 9.86
N LEU A 30 29.79 21.74 10.76
CA LEU A 30 30.99 20.93 10.92
C LEU A 30 30.67 19.51 11.41
N GLY A 31 29.71 19.36 12.31
CA GLY A 31 29.20 18.05 12.76
C GLY A 31 28.54 17.27 11.62
N PHE A 32 27.77 17.92 10.77
CA PHE A 32 27.19 17.31 9.56
C PHE A 32 28.26 16.88 8.55
N ALA A 33 29.24 17.74 8.27
CA ALA A 33 30.35 17.39 7.39
C ALA A 33 31.20 16.22 7.93
N LEU A 34 31.48 16.22 9.25
CA LEU A 34 32.16 15.11 9.91
C LEU A 34 31.33 13.82 9.84
N PHE A 35 30.01 13.89 10.03
CA PHE A 35 29.12 12.75 9.87
C PHE A 35 29.18 12.19 8.44
N LEU A 36 29.09 13.02 7.40
CA LEU A 36 29.20 12.58 6.01
C LEU A 36 30.52 11.84 5.74
N VAL A 37 31.65 12.38 6.20
CA VAL A 37 32.98 11.73 6.08
C VAL A 37 33.05 10.42 6.88
N LEU A 38 32.42 10.35 8.06
CA LEU A 38 32.35 9.10 8.82
C LEU A 38 31.50 8.03 8.12
N VAL A 39 30.36 8.38 7.51
CA VAL A 39 29.53 7.42 6.76
C VAL A 39 30.27 6.91 5.50
N GLU A 40 31.00 7.79 4.81
CA GLU A 40 31.90 7.42 3.71
C GLU A 40 32.95 6.38 4.16
N LYS A 41 33.62 6.61 5.31
CA LYS A 41 34.68 5.71 5.81
C LYS A 41 34.19 4.43 6.47
N ILE A 42 33.00 4.42 7.07
CA ILE A 42 32.52 3.29 7.89
C ILE A 42 31.58 2.36 7.10
N THR A 43 30.73 2.90 6.22
CA THR A 43 29.46 2.21 5.92
C THR A 43 29.24 1.82 4.45
N SER A 44 29.72 2.61 3.47
CA SER A 44 29.00 2.66 2.19
C SER A 44 29.79 2.27 0.93
N LYS A 45 29.38 1.15 0.32
CA LYS A 45 29.56 0.90 -1.12
C LYS A 45 28.70 1.81 -2.02
N ASN A 46 27.81 2.61 -1.41
CA ASN A 46 26.71 3.32 -2.09
C ASN A 46 26.81 4.86 -1.99
N ILE A 47 27.91 5.42 -1.46
CA ILE A 47 28.18 6.86 -1.47
C ILE A 47 29.34 7.11 -2.44
N GLY A 48 29.03 7.69 -3.60
CA GLY A 48 30.05 8.14 -4.55
C GLY A 48 30.56 9.55 -4.22
N ASP A 49 31.81 9.83 -4.61
CA ASP A 49 32.50 11.11 -4.36
C ASP A 49 31.67 12.34 -4.77
N MET A 50 30.93 12.26 -5.89
CA MET A 50 30.07 13.35 -6.35
C MET A 50 28.89 13.61 -5.39
N SER A 51 28.27 12.55 -4.85
CA SER A 51 27.17 12.67 -3.89
C SER A 51 27.66 13.25 -2.56
N LEU A 52 28.83 12.80 -2.09
CA LEU A 52 29.50 13.37 -0.92
C LEU A 52 29.83 14.87 -1.12
N GLY A 53 30.44 15.21 -2.26
CA GLY A 53 30.79 16.60 -2.61
C GLY A 53 29.57 17.52 -2.69
N LEU A 54 28.49 17.09 -3.35
CA LEU A 54 27.23 17.83 -3.41
C LEU A 54 26.60 18.00 -2.02
N SER A 55 26.58 16.95 -1.20
CA SER A 55 26.06 16.99 0.17
C SER A 55 26.83 17.98 1.06
N ILE A 56 28.16 18.06 0.91
CA ILE A 56 29.00 19.05 1.60
C ILE A 56 28.71 20.47 1.10
N ILE A 57 28.56 20.67 -0.22
CA ILE A 57 28.23 21.98 -0.82
C ILE A 57 26.86 22.48 -0.31
N PHE A 58 25.84 21.62 -0.31
CA PHE A 58 24.51 21.96 0.24
C PHE A 58 24.58 22.21 1.75
N GLY A 59 25.30 21.38 2.52
CA GLY A 59 25.53 21.60 3.95
C GLY A 59 26.16 22.96 4.26
N VAL A 60 27.19 23.36 3.51
CA VAL A 60 27.81 24.70 3.62
C VAL A 60 26.82 25.80 3.22
N GLY A 61 26.05 25.59 2.13
CA GLY A 61 24.98 26.49 1.71
C GLY A 61 23.95 26.74 2.81
N TYR A 62 23.45 25.68 3.45
CA TYR A 62 22.51 25.77 4.55
C TYR A 62 23.09 26.50 5.77
N VAL A 63 24.34 26.25 6.15
CA VAL A 63 25.04 26.99 7.23
C VAL A 63 25.09 28.49 6.92
N LEU A 64 25.44 28.86 5.69
CA LEU A 64 25.48 30.26 5.25
C LEU A 64 24.08 30.90 5.26
N ILE A 65 23.06 30.21 4.74
CA ILE A 65 21.68 30.70 4.69
C ILE A 65 21.09 30.87 6.11
N LEU A 66 21.30 29.91 7.00
CA LEU A 66 20.89 30.01 8.41
C LEU A 66 21.62 31.16 9.13
N ARG A 67 22.91 31.36 8.82
CA ARG A 67 23.69 32.50 9.33
C ARG A 67 23.16 33.85 8.81
N LEU A 68 22.70 33.92 7.57
CA LEU A 68 22.07 35.11 6.99
C LEU A 68 20.67 35.38 7.58
N LEU A 69 19.85 34.33 7.80
CA LEU A 69 18.53 34.44 8.45
C LEU A 69 18.59 34.99 9.88
N LYS A 70 19.69 34.68 10.58
CA LYS A 70 19.97 35.23 11.92
C LYS A 70 20.25 36.74 11.88
N ASP A 71 20.95 37.24 10.87
CA ASP A 71 21.41 38.63 10.84
C ASP A 71 20.30 39.59 10.38
N LYS A 72 20.00 40.58 11.22
CA LYS A 72 18.96 41.59 10.99
C LYS A 72 19.29 42.53 9.81
N LYS A 73 20.54 42.52 9.31
CA LYS A 73 20.96 43.29 8.12
C LYS A 73 20.27 42.83 6.83
N TYR A 74 19.93 41.55 6.72
CA TYR A 74 19.37 40.97 5.49
C TYR A 74 17.84 40.91 5.55
N GLN A 75 17.18 41.14 4.41
CA GLN A 75 15.74 41.00 4.31
C GLN A 75 15.36 39.52 4.39
N ALA A 76 14.59 39.14 5.41
CA ALA A 76 14.20 37.75 5.65
C ALA A 76 13.53 37.09 4.43
N SER A 77 12.71 37.84 3.67
CA SER A 77 12.08 37.37 2.43
C SER A 77 13.11 36.95 1.37
N ALA A 78 14.15 37.75 1.14
CA ALA A 78 15.20 37.43 0.16
C ALA A 78 16.00 36.19 0.58
N VAL A 79 16.31 36.04 1.87
CA VAL A 79 17.01 34.86 2.39
C VAL A 79 16.11 33.61 2.41
N SER A 80 14.80 33.76 2.62
CA SER A 80 13.82 32.67 2.46
C SER A 80 13.66 32.23 1.00
N ILE A 81 13.74 33.14 0.02
CA ILE A 81 13.79 32.80 -1.40
C ILE A 81 15.08 32.04 -1.71
N LEU A 82 16.23 32.48 -1.19
CA LEU A 82 17.49 31.76 -1.33
C LEU A 82 17.42 30.34 -0.74
N LEU A 83 16.83 30.19 0.46
CA LEU A 83 16.58 28.87 1.07
C LEU A 83 15.71 27.99 0.18
N LEU A 84 14.62 28.52 -0.38
CA LEU A 84 13.74 27.79 -1.29
C LEU A 84 14.50 27.35 -2.56
N CYS A 85 15.28 28.24 -3.18
CA CYS A 85 16.11 27.90 -4.33
C CYS A 85 17.12 26.79 -4.00
N THR A 86 17.78 26.85 -2.84
CA THR A 86 18.72 25.81 -2.40
C THR A 86 18.03 24.47 -2.19
N VAL A 87 16.91 24.42 -1.48
CA VAL A 87 16.13 23.17 -1.26
C VAL A 87 15.64 22.59 -2.58
N THR A 88 15.09 23.43 -3.48
CA THR A 88 14.62 22.97 -4.80
C THR A 88 15.79 22.47 -5.67
N SER A 89 16.95 23.11 -5.62
CA SER A 89 18.16 22.62 -6.31
C SER A 89 18.67 21.30 -5.75
N GLU A 90 18.61 21.11 -4.42
CA GLU A 90 18.99 19.84 -3.78
C GLU A 90 18.04 18.71 -4.20
N ILE A 91 16.73 18.95 -4.19
CA ILE A 91 15.72 17.99 -4.66
C ILE A 91 15.91 17.66 -6.15
N ALA A 92 16.19 18.65 -6.99
CA ALA A 92 16.39 18.45 -8.42
C ALA A 92 17.65 17.64 -8.75
N LEU A 93 18.76 17.88 -8.01
CA LEU A 93 20.00 17.12 -8.16
C LEU A 93 19.95 15.74 -7.48
N GLY A 94 19.17 15.60 -6.41
CA GLY A 94 18.90 14.34 -5.71
C GLY A 94 17.82 13.46 -6.36
N ASN A 95 17.38 13.80 -7.57
CA ASN A 95 16.32 13.08 -8.29
C ASN A 95 16.71 11.63 -8.64
N THR A 96 15.72 10.77 -8.84
CA THR A 96 15.84 9.31 -8.99
C THR A 96 16.81 8.85 -10.08
N ASN A 97 17.05 9.68 -11.10
CA ASN A 97 18.03 9.41 -12.17
C ASN A 97 19.48 9.31 -11.67
N HIS A 98 19.77 9.74 -10.44
CA HIS A 98 21.09 9.67 -9.81
C HIS A 98 21.20 8.61 -8.70
N TYR A 99 20.16 7.81 -8.45
CA TYR A 99 20.29 6.65 -7.58
C TYR A 99 21.08 5.53 -8.27
N SER A 100 22.08 5.00 -7.57
CA SER A 100 22.72 3.76 -7.97
C SER A 100 21.74 2.61 -7.74
N MET A 101 21.08 2.17 -8.80
CA MET A 101 20.24 0.97 -8.78
C MET A 101 21.04 -0.24 -9.24
N ASN A 102 21.05 -1.28 -8.41
CA ASN A 102 21.66 -2.58 -8.74
C ASN A 102 20.83 -3.41 -9.74
N GLN A 103 19.69 -2.87 -10.19
CA GLN A 103 18.78 -3.48 -11.15
C GLN A 103 18.56 -2.50 -12.31
N ASN A 104 18.60 -3.01 -13.54
CA ASN A 104 18.41 -2.18 -14.72
C ASN A 104 16.92 -1.87 -14.91
N LYS A 105 16.57 -0.60 -15.19
CA LYS A 105 15.19 -0.16 -15.51
C LYS A 105 14.56 -1.02 -16.60
N THR A 106 15.34 -1.43 -17.61
CA THR A 106 14.86 -2.26 -18.72
C THR A 106 14.22 -3.56 -18.25
N ASN A 107 14.68 -4.14 -17.13
CA ASN A 107 14.15 -5.40 -16.59
C ASN A 107 12.66 -5.28 -16.17
N TYR A 108 12.18 -4.05 -15.92
CA TYR A 108 10.82 -3.75 -15.48
C TYR A 108 9.94 -3.14 -16.58
N THR A 109 10.55 -2.46 -17.57
CA THR A 109 9.81 -1.69 -18.58
C THR A 109 9.87 -2.26 -19.99
N SER A 110 10.69 -3.28 -20.27
CA SER A 110 10.89 -3.78 -21.65
C SER A 110 9.66 -4.41 -22.29
N ASP A 111 8.71 -4.86 -21.47
CA ASP A 111 7.48 -5.57 -21.85
C ASP A 111 6.21 -4.82 -21.39
N TYR A 112 6.37 -3.58 -20.91
CA TYR A 112 5.26 -2.79 -20.40
C TYR A 112 4.29 -2.36 -21.50
N ASP A 113 4.82 -1.85 -22.61
CA ASP A 113 4.00 -1.41 -23.75
C ASP A 113 3.29 -2.60 -24.42
N ASP A 114 3.95 -3.75 -24.49
CA ASP A 114 3.36 -5.02 -24.97
C ASP A 114 2.18 -5.45 -24.08
N PHE A 115 2.36 -5.46 -22.75
CA PHE A 115 1.29 -5.79 -21.82
C PHE A 115 0.15 -4.78 -21.89
N ARG A 116 0.43 -3.47 -21.88
CA ARG A 116 -0.63 -2.45 -21.92
C ARG A 116 -1.45 -2.50 -23.21
N THR A 117 -0.83 -2.90 -24.33
CA THR A 117 -1.54 -3.14 -25.59
C THR A 117 -2.52 -4.31 -25.43
N LEU A 118 -2.05 -5.48 -24.97
CA LEU A 118 -2.91 -6.64 -24.70
C LEU A 118 -4.03 -6.31 -23.70
N LYS A 119 -3.72 -5.58 -22.63
CA LYS A 119 -4.67 -5.21 -21.57
C LYS A 119 -5.81 -4.35 -22.12
N ASN A 120 -5.50 -3.38 -22.98
CA ASN A 120 -6.52 -2.55 -23.62
C ASN A 120 -7.39 -3.38 -24.59
N GLU A 121 -6.79 -4.29 -25.37
CA GLU A 121 -7.54 -5.20 -26.25
C GLU A 121 -8.46 -6.15 -25.45
N LEU A 122 -8.01 -6.61 -24.29
CA LEU A 122 -8.78 -7.45 -23.36
C LEU A 122 -9.90 -6.67 -22.66
N ASP A 123 -9.67 -5.40 -22.30
CA ASP A 123 -10.69 -4.50 -21.78
C ASP A 123 -11.81 -4.26 -22.80
N ASP A 124 -11.46 -4.00 -24.06
CA ASP A 124 -12.44 -3.85 -25.14
C ASP A 124 -13.18 -5.17 -25.44
N TYR A 125 -12.49 -6.30 -25.40
CA TYR A 125 -13.10 -7.63 -25.52
C TYR A 125 -14.13 -7.92 -24.41
N ASP A 126 -13.84 -7.54 -23.17
CA ASP A 126 -14.74 -7.73 -22.03
C ASP A 126 -15.75 -6.58 -21.83
N GLY A 127 -15.87 -5.68 -22.81
CA GLY A 127 -16.85 -4.59 -22.80
C GLY A 127 -16.55 -3.50 -21.76
N ASN A 128 -15.30 -3.36 -21.32
CA ASN A 128 -14.83 -2.43 -20.28
C ASN A 128 -15.54 -2.62 -18.92
N GLY A 129 -16.00 -3.84 -18.62
CA GLY A 129 -16.61 -4.22 -17.34
C GLY A 129 -15.59 -4.55 -16.24
N PHE A 130 -16.07 -4.78 -15.02
CA PHE A 130 -15.21 -5.32 -13.96
C PHE A 130 -14.88 -6.79 -14.23
N TYR A 131 -13.59 -7.11 -14.25
CA TYR A 131 -13.08 -8.47 -14.15
C TYR A 131 -11.80 -8.50 -13.32
N ARG A 132 -11.43 -9.69 -12.83
CA ARG A 132 -10.07 -9.96 -12.32
C ARG A 132 -9.27 -10.80 -13.29
N MET A 133 -7.96 -10.60 -13.28
CA MET A 133 -6.99 -11.36 -14.06
C MET A 133 -5.67 -11.53 -13.32
N GLU A 134 -4.85 -12.51 -13.70
CA GLU A 134 -3.47 -12.65 -13.21
C GLU A 134 -2.50 -13.10 -14.30
N LEU A 135 -1.20 -12.97 -14.02
CA LEU A 135 -0.12 -13.50 -14.86
C LEU A 135 0.25 -14.94 -14.43
N THR A 136 0.66 -15.80 -15.38
CA THR A 136 1.21 -17.14 -15.04
C THR A 136 2.53 -17.06 -14.28
N ASN A 137 3.33 -16.01 -14.52
CA ASN A 137 4.53 -15.70 -13.76
C ASN A 137 4.65 -14.21 -13.48
N LEU A 138 4.50 -13.80 -12.22
CA LEU A 138 4.69 -12.43 -11.79
C LEU A 138 6.20 -12.10 -11.67
N ARG A 139 6.61 -10.93 -12.18
CA ARG A 139 7.96 -10.39 -11.93
C ARG A 139 8.11 -9.98 -10.47
N THR A 140 7.06 -9.36 -9.91
CA THR A 140 7.00 -8.90 -8.52
C THR A 140 5.62 -9.17 -7.94
N ARG A 141 5.50 -9.27 -6.60
CA ARG A 141 4.22 -9.48 -5.92
C ARG A 141 3.16 -8.39 -6.15
N MET A 142 3.55 -7.25 -6.73
CA MET A 142 2.69 -6.09 -7.00
C MET A 142 2.57 -5.80 -8.51
N ASP A 143 2.80 -6.81 -9.35
CA ASP A 143 2.55 -6.71 -10.79
C ASP A 143 1.13 -6.21 -11.15
N PRO A 144 0.04 -6.53 -10.39
CA PRO A 144 -1.28 -5.90 -10.60
C PRO A 144 -1.26 -4.37 -10.55
N CYS A 145 -0.51 -3.79 -9.62
CA CYS A 145 -0.36 -2.33 -9.49
C CYS A 145 0.66 -1.75 -10.48
N TRP A 146 1.67 -2.53 -10.88
CA TRP A 146 2.64 -2.09 -11.88
C TRP A 146 2.02 -2.00 -13.27
N TYR A 147 1.26 -3.03 -13.64
CA TYR A 147 0.67 -3.19 -14.96
C TYR A 147 -0.78 -2.67 -15.08
N ASP A 148 -1.39 -2.25 -13.97
CA ASP A 148 -2.73 -1.64 -13.93
C ASP A 148 -3.84 -2.63 -14.31
N TYR A 149 -3.96 -3.71 -13.51
CA TYR A 149 -5.03 -4.70 -13.62
C TYR A 149 -5.55 -5.13 -12.23
N ASN A 150 -6.81 -5.57 -12.18
CA ASN A 150 -7.43 -6.10 -10.97
C ASN A 150 -6.92 -7.53 -10.69
N GLY A 151 -5.81 -7.65 -9.99
CA GLY A 151 -5.24 -8.94 -9.58
C GLY A 151 -5.74 -9.45 -8.24
N VAL A 152 -5.20 -10.60 -7.82
CA VAL A 152 -5.31 -11.09 -6.44
C VAL A 152 -3.98 -10.96 -5.68
N SER A 153 -2.85 -10.80 -6.36
CA SER A 153 -1.53 -10.68 -5.73
C SER A 153 -1.35 -9.34 -5.03
N VAL A 154 -0.88 -9.38 -3.78
CA VAL A 154 -0.65 -8.19 -2.95
C VAL A 154 0.64 -8.33 -2.16
N PHE A 155 1.38 -7.23 -2.06
CA PHE A 155 2.36 -6.98 -0.99
C PHE A 155 2.21 -5.54 -0.50
N SER A 156 1.56 -5.36 0.65
CA SER A 156 1.25 -4.04 1.20
C SER A 156 1.17 -4.10 2.71
N SER A 157 1.78 -3.15 3.43
CA SER A 157 1.62 -3.04 4.89
C SER A 157 0.19 -2.74 5.36
N MET A 158 -0.75 -2.51 4.42
CA MET A 158 -2.18 -2.35 4.68
C MET A 158 -3.01 -3.60 4.34
N ALA A 159 -2.39 -4.67 3.83
CA ALA A 159 -3.05 -5.95 3.64
C ALA A 159 -3.30 -6.61 5.00
N TYR A 160 -4.48 -7.21 5.19
CA TYR A 160 -4.83 -7.86 6.46
C TYR A 160 -4.09 -9.20 6.63
N GLU A 161 -3.61 -9.44 7.84
CA GLU A 161 -2.93 -10.67 8.25
C GLU A 161 -3.83 -11.90 8.07
N SER A 162 -5.11 -11.83 8.44
CA SER A 162 -6.06 -12.95 8.26
C SER A 162 -6.20 -13.35 6.80
N VAL A 163 -6.35 -12.39 5.89
CA VAL A 163 -6.38 -12.64 4.43
C VAL A 163 -5.05 -13.25 3.97
N SER A 164 -3.91 -12.74 4.45
CA SER A 164 -2.60 -13.31 4.11
C SER A 164 -2.44 -14.75 4.60
N ASN A 165 -3.10 -15.14 5.69
CA ASN A 165 -3.10 -16.49 6.25
C ASN A 165 -4.04 -17.40 5.47
N MET A 166 -5.29 -16.99 5.25
CA MET A 166 -6.25 -17.73 4.43
C MET A 166 -5.69 -18.02 3.03
N GLN A 167 -5.00 -17.06 2.40
CA GLN A 167 -4.39 -17.29 1.08
C GLN A 167 -3.26 -18.32 1.10
N GLN A 168 -2.43 -18.36 2.17
CA GLN A 168 -1.42 -19.40 2.37
C GLN A 168 -2.07 -20.76 2.67
N GLU A 169 -3.11 -20.79 3.50
CA GLU A 169 -3.89 -21.99 3.84
C GLU A 169 -4.63 -22.55 2.63
N LEU A 170 -4.96 -21.72 1.64
CA LEU A 170 -5.49 -22.12 0.33
C LEU A 170 -4.41 -22.47 -0.70
N GLY A 171 -3.11 -22.33 -0.38
CA GLY A 171 -2.01 -22.76 -1.24
C GLY A 171 -1.40 -21.72 -2.18
N MET A 172 -1.69 -20.42 -2.00
CA MET A 172 -0.88 -19.35 -2.59
C MET A 172 0.52 -19.28 -1.95
N PHE A 173 1.46 -18.59 -2.61
CA PHE A 173 2.76 -18.25 -2.00
C PHE A 173 2.71 -16.88 -1.30
N GLY A 174 2.95 -16.84 0.01
CA GLY A 174 2.82 -15.63 0.84
C GLY A 174 3.84 -15.54 1.97
N ASN A 175 3.49 -14.81 3.04
CA ASN A 175 4.35 -14.66 4.23
C ASN A 175 3.60 -14.66 5.58
N TYR A 176 2.32 -15.03 5.61
CA TYR A 176 1.45 -15.00 6.81
C TYR A 176 1.37 -13.65 7.54
N ILE A 177 1.62 -12.53 6.85
CA ILE A 177 1.63 -11.19 7.47
C ILE A 177 0.91 -10.19 6.58
N ASN A 178 1.38 -10.02 5.34
CA ASN A 178 0.96 -8.91 4.48
C ASN A 178 1.26 -9.13 2.98
N SER A 179 1.50 -10.39 2.58
CA SER A 179 1.90 -10.74 1.22
C SER A 179 1.34 -12.08 0.78
N TYR A 180 0.78 -12.12 -0.42
CA TYR A 180 0.33 -13.32 -1.11
C TYR A 180 0.47 -13.09 -2.63
N THR A 181 0.93 -14.11 -3.34
CA THR A 181 1.43 -14.04 -4.72
C THR A 181 0.79 -15.14 -5.53
N TYR A 182 0.10 -14.78 -6.60
CA TYR A 182 -0.49 -15.75 -7.50
C TYR A 182 0.59 -16.58 -8.18
N ASN A 183 0.32 -17.88 -8.23
CA ASN A 183 0.91 -18.86 -9.14
C ASN A 183 -0.31 -19.59 -9.72
N PRO A 184 -0.28 -20.14 -10.94
CA PRO A 184 -1.38 -20.93 -11.49
C PRO A 184 -1.98 -21.90 -10.44
N GLN A 185 -3.23 -21.61 -10.05
CA GLN A 185 -3.97 -22.32 -9.01
C GLN A 185 -5.01 -23.28 -9.60
N THR A 186 -5.64 -24.06 -8.72
CA THR A 186 -6.78 -24.92 -9.08
C THR A 186 -7.96 -24.10 -9.62
N PRO A 187 -8.85 -24.72 -10.43
CA PRO A 187 -10.11 -24.10 -10.85
C PRO A 187 -11.03 -23.74 -9.68
N VAL A 188 -10.99 -24.49 -8.57
CA VAL A 188 -11.74 -24.18 -7.34
C VAL A 188 -11.31 -22.83 -6.77
N TYR A 189 -10.00 -22.61 -6.62
CA TYR A 189 -9.47 -21.31 -6.19
C TYR A 189 -9.81 -20.20 -7.19
N ASN A 190 -9.64 -20.44 -8.50
CA ASN A 190 -9.87 -19.43 -9.52
C ASN A 190 -11.34 -19.00 -9.62
N ALA A 191 -12.27 -19.93 -9.39
CA ALA A 191 -13.69 -19.63 -9.21
C ALA A 191 -13.93 -18.86 -7.89
N MET A 192 -13.38 -19.34 -6.77
CA MET A 192 -13.53 -18.73 -5.43
C MET A 192 -13.10 -17.25 -5.36
N PHE A 193 -12.12 -16.83 -6.19
CA PHE A 193 -11.65 -15.43 -6.28
C PHE A 193 -12.02 -14.72 -7.59
N GLY A 194 -12.87 -15.32 -8.42
CA GLY A 194 -13.39 -14.72 -9.64
C GLY A 194 -12.34 -14.30 -10.67
N LEU A 195 -11.30 -15.13 -10.86
CA LEU A 195 -10.28 -14.91 -11.89
C LEU A 195 -10.85 -15.27 -13.26
N LYS A 196 -11.22 -14.24 -14.03
CA LYS A 196 -11.86 -14.38 -15.36
C LYS A 196 -10.86 -14.62 -16.48
N TYR A 197 -9.64 -14.09 -16.34
CA TYR A 197 -8.57 -14.25 -17.32
C TYR A 197 -7.25 -14.65 -16.67
N LEU A 198 -6.49 -15.48 -17.37
CA LEU A 198 -5.09 -15.74 -17.10
C LEU A 198 -4.27 -15.27 -18.29
N VAL A 199 -3.21 -14.51 -18.06
CA VAL A 199 -2.28 -14.10 -19.12
C VAL A 199 -0.98 -14.87 -18.95
N ASP A 200 -0.72 -15.80 -19.87
CA ASP A 200 0.59 -16.45 -19.92
C ASP A 200 1.66 -15.46 -20.36
N ASN A 201 2.80 -15.47 -19.68
CA ASN A 201 3.97 -14.69 -20.03
C ASN A 201 5.30 -15.47 -19.90
N CYS A 202 5.23 -16.79 -19.70
CA CYS A 202 6.39 -17.66 -19.48
C CYS A 202 6.37 -18.98 -20.27
N GLY A 203 5.36 -19.20 -21.13
CA GLY A 203 5.18 -20.46 -21.86
C GLY A 203 4.49 -21.54 -21.02
N TYR A 204 3.63 -21.14 -20.08
CA TYR A 204 2.88 -22.08 -19.25
C TYR A 204 1.84 -22.83 -20.09
N TYR A 205 1.80 -24.16 -19.98
CA TYR A 205 0.70 -24.94 -20.54
C TYR A 205 -0.53 -24.80 -19.64
N LEU A 206 -1.64 -24.34 -20.21
CA LEU A 206 -2.95 -24.27 -19.58
C LEU A 206 -3.85 -25.28 -20.28
N ASN A 207 -4.62 -26.05 -19.50
CA ASN A 207 -5.54 -27.05 -20.04
C ASN A 207 -6.67 -26.39 -20.84
N ASP A 208 -6.84 -26.83 -22.10
CA ASP A 208 -7.79 -26.27 -23.08
C ASP A 208 -9.28 -26.45 -22.70
N GLU A 209 -9.60 -27.37 -21.78
CA GLU A 209 -10.95 -27.50 -21.22
C GLU A 209 -11.23 -26.40 -20.19
N LEU A 210 -10.24 -26.11 -19.34
CA LEU A 210 -10.31 -25.08 -18.30
C LEU A 210 -10.14 -23.66 -18.84
N TYR A 211 -9.36 -23.50 -19.90
CA TYR A 211 -8.97 -22.21 -20.45
C TYR A 211 -9.11 -22.16 -21.97
N SER A 212 -9.43 -20.99 -22.51
CA SER A 212 -9.48 -20.80 -23.97
C SER A 212 -8.70 -19.55 -24.37
N SER A 213 -7.70 -19.73 -25.24
CA SER A 213 -6.88 -18.64 -25.77
C SER A 213 -7.72 -17.66 -26.58
N ILE A 214 -7.51 -16.35 -26.35
CA ILE A 214 -8.29 -15.26 -26.94
C ILE A 214 -7.43 -14.45 -27.91
N MET A 215 -6.26 -14.00 -27.44
CA MET A 215 -5.39 -13.03 -28.11
C MET A 215 -3.97 -13.11 -27.56
N GLN A 216 -3.00 -12.63 -28.35
CA GLN A 216 -1.59 -12.60 -27.97
C GLN A 216 -0.95 -11.29 -28.45
N ASN A 217 -0.13 -10.68 -27.59
CA ASN A 217 0.77 -9.61 -27.99
C ASN A 217 2.15 -9.79 -27.34
N GLY A 218 3.19 -9.73 -28.17
CA GLY A 218 4.56 -10.06 -27.74
C GLY A 218 4.65 -11.44 -27.10
N LYS A 219 5.18 -11.49 -25.87
CA LYS A 219 5.25 -12.72 -25.06
C LYS A 219 3.97 -13.04 -24.28
N PHE A 220 2.97 -12.17 -24.29
CA PHE A 220 1.78 -12.30 -23.45
C PHE A 220 0.61 -12.90 -24.22
N THR A 221 0.05 -14.00 -23.73
CA THR A 221 -1.12 -14.67 -24.32
C THR A 221 -2.28 -14.66 -23.33
N ALA A 222 -3.40 -14.03 -23.66
CA ALA A 222 -4.58 -13.98 -22.82
C ALA A 222 -5.48 -15.21 -23.02
N TYR A 223 -5.82 -15.87 -21.93
CA TYR A 223 -6.75 -16.98 -21.86
C TYR A 223 -7.96 -16.61 -21.02
N LYS A 224 -9.15 -16.95 -21.51
CA LYS A 224 -10.40 -16.94 -20.73
C LYS A 224 -10.39 -18.14 -19.79
N ASN A 225 -10.69 -17.94 -18.51
CA ASN A 225 -11.10 -19.03 -17.63
C ASN A 225 -12.56 -19.41 -17.99
N ASN A 226 -12.78 -20.66 -18.37
CA ASN A 226 -14.10 -21.15 -18.79
C ASN A 226 -15.08 -21.31 -17.61
N TYR A 227 -14.56 -21.32 -16.38
CA TYR A 227 -15.30 -21.54 -15.14
C TYR A 227 -15.05 -20.42 -14.13
N ALA A 228 -15.12 -19.17 -14.60
CA ALA A 228 -14.98 -17.99 -13.77
C ALA A 228 -16.32 -17.60 -13.11
N LEU A 229 -16.30 -17.36 -11.79
CA LEU A 229 -17.40 -16.72 -11.08
C LEU A 229 -17.16 -15.20 -10.95
N PRO A 230 -18.19 -14.38 -10.69
CA PRO A 230 -18.03 -12.96 -10.41
C PRO A 230 -17.40 -12.67 -9.04
N LEU A 231 -17.22 -11.37 -8.75
CA LEU A 231 -16.71 -10.86 -7.46
C LEU A 231 -17.52 -11.35 -6.25
N ALA A 232 -18.83 -11.48 -6.42
CA ALA A 232 -19.77 -11.95 -5.41
C ALA A 232 -20.86 -12.82 -6.07
N PHE A 233 -21.29 -13.88 -5.40
CA PHE A 233 -22.28 -14.82 -5.90
C PHE A 233 -23.01 -15.50 -4.75
N ALA A 234 -24.21 -16.01 -5.02
CA ALA A 234 -24.99 -16.78 -4.08
C ALA A 234 -24.37 -18.18 -3.88
N VAL A 235 -24.33 -18.64 -2.63
CA VAL A 235 -23.79 -19.94 -2.20
C VAL A 235 -24.70 -20.54 -1.13
N ASN A 236 -24.64 -21.85 -0.91
CA ASN A 236 -25.23 -22.43 0.30
C ASN A 236 -24.65 -21.73 1.56
N LYS A 237 -25.54 -21.30 2.46
CA LYS A 237 -25.19 -20.60 3.71
C LYS A 237 -24.26 -21.37 4.65
N ASP A 238 -24.07 -22.67 4.46
CA ASP A 238 -23.09 -23.46 5.21
C ASP A 238 -21.65 -22.91 5.06
N VAL A 239 -21.34 -22.17 3.98
CA VAL A 239 -20.07 -21.43 3.80
C VAL A 239 -19.81 -20.43 4.94
N ALA A 240 -20.83 -19.92 5.61
CA ALA A 240 -20.67 -19.06 6.79
C ALA A 240 -19.87 -19.73 7.93
N SER A 241 -19.84 -21.06 7.96
CA SER A 241 -19.08 -21.86 8.93
C SER A 241 -17.70 -22.32 8.44
N TRP A 242 -17.35 -22.08 7.17
CA TRP A 242 -16.09 -22.53 6.60
C TRP A 242 -14.90 -21.73 7.13
N SER A 243 -13.83 -22.44 7.50
CA SER A 243 -12.52 -21.84 7.75
C SER A 243 -11.39 -22.69 7.17
N SER A 244 -10.52 -22.06 6.38
CA SER A 244 -9.34 -22.63 5.75
C SER A 244 -8.37 -23.29 6.75
N LYS A 245 -8.27 -22.76 7.97
CA LYS A 245 -7.40 -23.24 9.06
C LYS A 245 -7.80 -24.60 9.65
N ASP A 246 -9.03 -25.06 9.41
CA ASP A 246 -9.54 -26.32 9.94
C ASP A 246 -9.12 -27.53 9.08
N ALA A 247 -8.58 -27.28 7.88
CA ALA A 247 -8.10 -28.31 6.96
C ALA A 247 -6.63 -28.69 7.21
N LEU A 248 -6.28 -29.94 6.90
CA LEU A 248 -4.91 -30.46 7.06
C LEU A 248 -3.94 -29.96 5.98
N ASN A 249 -4.46 -29.59 4.81
CA ASN A 249 -3.69 -29.21 3.62
C ASN A 249 -4.52 -28.27 2.72
N PRO A 250 -3.90 -27.54 1.77
CA PRO A 250 -4.62 -26.52 0.99
C PRO A 250 -5.64 -27.09 -0.01
N PHE A 251 -5.47 -28.33 -0.48
CA PHE A 251 -6.47 -28.98 -1.33
C PHE A 251 -7.72 -29.34 -0.52
N GLU A 252 -7.54 -29.78 0.72
CA GLU A 252 -8.64 -30.03 1.66
C GLU A 252 -9.34 -28.73 2.11
N ALA A 253 -8.61 -27.62 2.24
CA ALA A 253 -9.21 -26.31 2.51
C ALA A 253 -10.17 -25.89 1.37
N GLN A 254 -9.74 -26.11 0.12
CA GLN A 254 -10.52 -25.84 -1.09
C GLN A 254 -11.69 -26.83 -1.26
N ASN A 255 -11.47 -28.14 -1.03
CA ASN A 255 -12.54 -29.15 -1.02
C ASN A 255 -13.63 -28.79 -0.01
N ASN A 256 -13.25 -28.42 1.21
CA ASN A 256 -14.21 -28.08 2.25
C ASN A 256 -15.00 -26.80 1.92
N TRP A 257 -14.36 -25.80 1.30
CA TRP A 257 -15.08 -24.63 0.78
C TRP A 257 -16.09 -25.02 -0.30
N PHE A 258 -15.66 -25.83 -1.27
CA PHE A 258 -16.49 -26.25 -2.39
C PHE A 258 -17.68 -27.10 -1.95
N GLU A 259 -17.48 -28.02 -1.01
CA GLU A 259 -18.55 -28.82 -0.40
C GLU A 259 -19.54 -27.93 0.36
N LYS A 260 -19.05 -26.96 1.14
CA LYS A 260 -19.91 -26.02 1.88
C LYS A 260 -20.68 -25.08 0.95
N ALA A 261 -20.11 -24.69 -0.19
CA ALA A 261 -20.75 -23.82 -1.17
C ALA A 261 -21.77 -24.53 -2.07
N THR A 262 -21.52 -25.80 -2.42
CA THR A 262 -22.22 -26.50 -3.52
C THR A 262 -22.86 -27.85 -3.12
N GLY A 263 -22.53 -28.39 -1.95
CA GLY A 263 -22.86 -29.75 -1.54
C GLY A 263 -22.06 -30.86 -2.25
N VAL A 264 -21.05 -30.53 -3.06
CA VAL A 264 -20.21 -31.50 -3.80
C VAL A 264 -18.89 -31.73 -3.07
N SER A 265 -18.65 -32.96 -2.60
CA SER A 265 -17.39 -33.36 -1.93
C SER A 265 -16.30 -33.78 -2.93
N ASP A 266 -15.04 -33.85 -2.48
CA ASP A 266 -13.88 -34.44 -3.20
C ASP A 266 -13.76 -34.03 -4.67
N VAL A 267 -13.80 -32.71 -4.93
CA VAL A 267 -13.54 -32.09 -6.25
C VAL A 267 -12.06 -32.11 -6.60
N LEU A 268 -11.19 -32.07 -5.60
CA LEU A 268 -9.76 -32.34 -5.69
C LEU A 268 -9.51 -33.68 -5.00
N LYS A 269 -9.00 -34.68 -5.72
CA LYS A 269 -8.73 -36.02 -5.20
C LYS A 269 -7.25 -36.21 -4.95
N GLN A 270 -6.88 -36.76 -3.80
CA GLN A 270 -5.50 -37.15 -3.56
C GLN A 270 -5.08 -38.28 -4.51
N VAL A 271 -3.84 -38.21 -5.00
CA VAL A 271 -3.24 -39.19 -5.92
C VAL A 271 -2.22 -40.02 -5.15
N ASP A 272 -2.30 -41.34 -5.30
CA ASP A 272 -1.38 -42.28 -4.67
C ASP A 272 0.04 -42.16 -5.23
N ILE A 273 1.03 -42.26 -4.34
CA ILE A 273 2.46 -42.27 -4.70
C ILE A 273 2.83 -43.70 -5.10
N SER A 274 3.14 -43.91 -6.37
CA SER A 274 3.37 -45.24 -6.96
C SER A 274 4.64 -45.91 -6.41
N ASN A 275 5.69 -45.12 -6.19
CA ASN A 275 6.98 -45.58 -5.69
C ASN A 275 7.78 -44.41 -5.08
N VAL A 276 8.75 -44.69 -4.21
CA VAL A 276 9.67 -43.69 -3.67
C VAL A 276 11.08 -44.25 -3.64
N THR A 277 12.02 -43.52 -4.24
CA THR A 277 13.46 -43.81 -4.12
C THR A 277 14.09 -42.91 -3.05
N TYR A 278 15.07 -43.44 -2.32
CA TYR A 278 15.65 -42.80 -1.14
C TYR A 278 17.17 -42.70 -1.24
N SER A 279 17.71 -41.53 -0.91
CA SER A 279 19.15 -41.29 -0.74
C SER A 279 19.42 -40.92 0.70
N ASN A 280 20.15 -41.77 1.44
CA ASN A 280 20.50 -41.57 2.84
C ASN A 280 19.31 -41.32 3.81
N LEU A 281 18.09 -41.71 3.45
CA LEU A 281 16.90 -41.64 4.29
C LEU A 281 16.39 -43.03 4.69
N SER A 282 15.74 -43.10 5.84
CA SER A 282 14.83 -44.21 6.17
C SER A 282 13.55 -44.13 5.33
N THR A 283 12.97 -45.28 4.99
CA THR A 283 11.74 -45.37 4.18
C THR A 283 10.53 -44.78 4.90
N PHE A 284 9.69 -44.05 4.18
CA PHE A 284 8.37 -43.65 4.69
C PHE A 284 7.43 -44.87 4.74
N SER A 285 6.48 -44.84 5.67
CA SER A 285 5.39 -45.82 5.74
C SER A 285 4.22 -45.43 4.84
N ASP A 286 3.45 -46.43 4.39
CA ASP A 286 2.26 -46.24 3.54
C ASP A 286 1.29 -45.20 4.12
N MET A 287 1.12 -45.19 5.46
CA MET A 287 0.29 -44.20 6.16
C MET A 287 0.81 -42.76 6.01
N GLN A 288 2.13 -42.56 6.02
CA GLN A 288 2.72 -41.23 5.82
C GLN A 288 2.55 -40.77 4.37
N LEU A 289 2.71 -41.68 3.42
CA LEU A 289 2.49 -41.42 1.99
C LEU A 289 1.02 -41.09 1.72
N SER A 290 0.08 -41.83 2.31
CA SER A 290 -1.36 -41.59 2.14
C SER A 290 -1.86 -40.33 2.85
N VAL A 291 -1.23 -39.90 3.95
CA VAL A 291 -1.60 -38.66 4.66
C VAL A 291 -0.85 -37.44 4.12
N GLY A 292 0.29 -37.63 3.43
CA GLY A 292 1.14 -36.56 2.94
C GLY A 292 2.00 -35.87 4.02
N LEU A 293 2.12 -36.47 5.21
CA LEU A 293 2.96 -35.98 6.30
C LEU A 293 4.16 -36.92 6.50
N LEU A 294 5.25 -36.60 5.82
CA LEU A 294 6.44 -37.44 5.73
C LEU A 294 7.42 -37.06 6.85
N ALA A 295 7.64 -37.96 7.80
CA ALA A 295 8.67 -37.81 8.82
C ALA A 295 9.95 -38.49 8.34
N TYR A 296 10.98 -37.70 8.06
CA TYR A 296 12.26 -38.22 7.54
C TYR A 296 13.24 -38.49 8.69
N SER A 297 14.14 -39.45 8.46
CA SER A 297 15.32 -39.67 9.28
C SER A 297 16.52 -39.98 8.39
N LYS A 298 17.64 -39.25 8.58
CA LYS A 298 18.91 -39.48 7.88
C LYS A 298 19.58 -40.73 8.46
N ASN A 299 19.98 -41.66 7.59
CA ASN A 299 20.71 -42.87 8.00
C ASN A 299 22.17 -42.54 8.39
N THR A 300 22.74 -41.50 7.79
CA THR A 300 24.08 -40.96 8.08
C THR A 300 23.97 -39.47 8.38
N SER A 301 24.33 -39.08 9.60
CA SER A 301 24.32 -37.68 10.06
C SER A 301 25.26 -36.79 9.25
N GLY A 302 24.84 -35.55 8.99
CA GLY A 302 25.63 -34.52 8.28
C GLY A 302 25.91 -34.77 6.79
N ALA A 303 25.52 -35.92 6.24
CA ALA A 303 25.56 -36.18 4.80
C ALA A 303 24.31 -35.66 4.08
N SER A 304 24.42 -35.47 2.77
CA SER A 304 23.26 -35.16 1.91
C SER A 304 22.26 -36.30 1.93
N ALA A 305 20.98 -35.95 1.81
CA ALA A 305 19.89 -36.90 1.75
C ALA A 305 18.79 -36.37 0.83
N SER A 306 17.99 -37.25 0.24
CA SER A 306 16.84 -36.88 -0.58
C SER A 306 15.84 -38.04 -0.68
N PHE A 307 14.64 -37.75 -1.15
CA PHE A 307 13.77 -38.76 -1.75
C PHE A 307 13.26 -38.24 -3.09
N THR A 308 13.00 -39.16 -4.01
CA THR A 308 12.28 -38.88 -5.25
C THR A 308 11.01 -39.70 -5.26
N ALA A 309 9.85 -39.04 -5.19
CA ALA A 309 8.54 -39.67 -5.33
C ALA A 309 8.18 -39.84 -6.81
N GLU A 310 7.63 -40.99 -7.15
CA GLU A 310 7.16 -41.37 -8.48
C GLU A 310 5.64 -41.48 -8.45
N ILE A 311 4.95 -40.71 -9.29
CA ILE A 311 3.49 -40.66 -9.36
C ILE A 311 3.04 -40.94 -10.79
N VAL A 312 2.19 -41.96 -10.95
CA VAL A 312 1.54 -42.31 -12.21
C VAL A 312 0.06 -41.89 -12.15
N PRO A 313 -0.42 -41.00 -13.04
CA PRO A 313 -1.83 -40.59 -13.06
C PRO A 313 -2.75 -41.79 -13.31
N GLN A 314 -3.88 -41.86 -12.61
CA GLN A 314 -4.85 -42.96 -12.79
C GLN A 314 -5.87 -42.68 -13.91
N THR A 315 -6.06 -41.40 -14.25
CA THR A 315 -6.91 -40.91 -15.34
C THR A 315 -6.24 -39.70 -15.98
N ASN A 316 -6.70 -39.29 -17.17
CA ASN A 316 -6.41 -37.95 -17.65
C ASN A 316 -7.03 -36.93 -16.67
N ALA A 317 -6.22 -36.06 -16.08
CA ALA A 317 -6.68 -35.05 -15.14
C ALA A 317 -5.66 -33.91 -14.99
N ASN A 318 -6.13 -32.73 -14.61
CA ASN A 318 -5.24 -31.66 -14.15
C ASN A 318 -4.63 -32.03 -12.80
N MET A 319 -3.30 -31.96 -12.67
CA MET A 319 -2.58 -32.38 -11.46
C MET A 319 -1.89 -31.23 -10.73
N TYR A 320 -1.77 -31.38 -9.42
CA TYR A 320 -1.19 -30.40 -8.51
C TYR A 320 -0.25 -31.06 -7.51
N VAL A 321 0.86 -30.38 -7.19
CA VAL A 321 1.81 -30.78 -6.16
C VAL A 321 1.99 -29.65 -5.15
N TYR A 322 2.04 -29.99 -3.87
CA TYR A 322 2.42 -29.10 -2.78
C TYR A 322 3.55 -29.72 -1.98
N VAL A 323 4.63 -28.97 -1.75
CA VAL A 323 5.74 -29.37 -0.89
C VAL A 323 6.08 -28.25 0.09
N LYS A 324 6.09 -28.56 1.38
CA LYS A 324 6.56 -27.67 2.45
C LYS A 324 7.56 -28.37 3.35
N SER A 325 8.74 -27.78 3.50
CA SER A 325 9.83 -28.27 4.34
C SER A 325 10.86 -27.18 4.57
N ALA A 326 11.00 -26.72 5.82
CA ALA A 326 12.14 -25.91 6.25
C ALA A 326 13.49 -26.69 6.22
N SER A 327 13.42 -28.01 5.99
CA SER A 327 14.60 -28.90 5.88
C SER A 327 15.02 -29.15 4.42
N SER A 328 14.35 -28.53 3.45
CA SER A 328 14.68 -28.54 2.02
C SER A 328 14.75 -27.10 1.52
N ASP A 329 15.69 -26.76 0.63
CA ASP A 329 15.77 -25.40 0.06
C ASP A 329 14.88 -25.28 -1.20
N ASN A 330 14.56 -26.41 -1.83
CA ASN A 330 13.75 -26.50 -3.02
C ASN A 330 13.36 -27.95 -3.31
N ALA A 331 12.24 -28.13 -4.00
CA ALA A 331 11.88 -29.37 -4.66
C ALA A 331 11.92 -29.17 -6.19
N THR A 332 12.14 -30.24 -6.94
CA THR A 332 12.08 -30.23 -8.41
C THR A 332 11.07 -31.24 -8.90
N ILE A 333 10.07 -30.76 -9.65
CA ILE A 333 9.11 -31.62 -10.35
C ILE A 333 9.55 -31.77 -11.80
N THR A 334 9.54 -33.00 -12.30
CA THR A 334 9.79 -33.34 -13.70
C THR A 334 8.69 -34.26 -14.22
N ALA A 335 8.10 -33.94 -15.36
CA ALA A 335 7.11 -34.74 -16.09
C ALA A 335 7.37 -34.55 -17.60
N ASP A 336 6.59 -35.18 -18.48
CA ASP A 336 6.80 -34.96 -19.92
C ASP A 336 6.54 -33.49 -20.28
N GLY A 337 7.43 -32.92 -21.09
CA GLY A 337 7.45 -31.50 -21.45
C GLY A 337 7.62 -30.49 -20.30
N PHE A 338 7.73 -30.91 -19.03
CA PHE A 338 7.64 -30.03 -17.86
C PHE A 338 8.77 -30.25 -16.85
N SER A 339 9.41 -29.16 -16.44
CA SER A 339 10.38 -29.16 -15.34
C SER A 339 10.30 -27.85 -14.56
N LYS A 340 10.12 -27.94 -13.23
CA LYS A 340 10.03 -26.77 -12.35
C LYS A 340 10.70 -27.04 -11.01
N THR A 341 11.72 -26.26 -10.68
CA THR A 341 12.32 -26.17 -9.34
C THR A 341 11.69 -25.00 -8.59
N PHE A 342 11.29 -25.20 -7.34
CA PHE A 342 10.60 -24.20 -6.53
C PHE A 342 11.00 -24.29 -5.05
N ASP A 343 10.90 -23.15 -4.35
CA ASP A 343 11.17 -23.02 -2.91
C ASP A 343 10.16 -23.80 -2.06
N THR A 344 10.63 -24.41 -0.98
CA THR A 344 9.81 -25.26 -0.08
C THR A 344 9.66 -24.72 1.33
N ASP A 345 10.25 -23.59 1.71
CA ASP A 345 10.23 -23.13 3.10
C ASP A 345 8.79 -22.74 3.53
N ASP A 346 8.09 -21.93 2.73
CA ASP A 346 6.70 -21.52 3.00
C ASP A 346 5.65 -22.50 2.43
N GLY A 347 5.94 -23.14 1.29
CA GLY A 347 5.11 -24.13 0.60
C GLY A 347 3.86 -23.56 -0.10
N TYR A 348 3.68 -23.89 -1.38
CA TYR A 348 2.55 -23.43 -2.21
C TYR A 348 2.19 -24.46 -3.28
N ILE A 349 1.01 -24.33 -3.88
CA ILE A 349 0.52 -25.22 -4.94
C ILE A 349 1.26 -24.96 -6.25
N ILE A 350 1.72 -26.04 -6.88
CA ILE A 350 2.24 -26.08 -8.25
C ILE A 350 1.23 -26.81 -9.13
N ASP A 351 0.59 -26.09 -10.06
CA ASP A 351 -0.17 -26.68 -11.16
C ASP A 351 0.76 -27.32 -12.19
N LEU A 352 0.48 -28.56 -12.57
CA LEU A 352 1.21 -29.34 -13.57
C LEU A 352 0.53 -29.35 -14.94
N GLY A 353 -0.66 -28.76 -15.07
CA GLY A 353 -1.53 -28.92 -16.23
C GLY A 353 -2.16 -30.32 -16.27
N GLU A 354 -2.74 -30.67 -17.41
CA GLU A 354 -3.25 -32.03 -17.67
C GLU A 354 -2.10 -33.05 -17.71
N ARG A 355 -2.34 -34.23 -17.13
CA ARG A 355 -1.44 -35.38 -17.13
C ARG A 355 -2.20 -36.66 -17.45
N THR A 356 -1.57 -37.56 -18.19
CA THR A 356 -2.15 -38.82 -18.67
C THR A 356 -1.55 -40.05 -17.97
N PRO A 357 -2.26 -41.20 -17.91
CA PRO A 357 -1.72 -42.44 -17.34
C PRO A 357 -0.51 -43.04 -18.08
N GLU A 358 -0.12 -42.50 -19.24
CA GLU A 358 1.08 -42.87 -19.98
C GLU A 358 2.33 -42.09 -19.49
N GLU A 359 2.14 -41.03 -18.72
CA GLU A 359 3.20 -40.21 -18.13
C GLU A 359 3.61 -40.68 -16.73
N THR A 360 4.77 -40.23 -16.28
CA THR A 360 5.23 -40.39 -14.89
C THR A 360 5.75 -39.06 -14.39
N VAL A 361 5.19 -38.60 -13.27
CA VAL A 361 5.63 -37.38 -12.58
C VAL A 361 6.63 -37.78 -11.50
N TYR A 362 7.81 -37.17 -11.55
CA TYR A 362 8.85 -37.31 -10.53
C TYR A 362 8.94 -36.04 -9.70
N VAL A 363 8.95 -36.18 -8.38
CA VAL A 363 9.18 -35.05 -7.45
C VAL A 363 10.39 -35.36 -6.59
N ASP A 364 11.51 -34.70 -6.87
CA ASP A 364 12.75 -34.80 -6.09
C ASP A 364 12.78 -33.74 -4.98
N VAL A 365 13.04 -34.18 -3.76
CA VAL A 365 13.09 -33.35 -2.55
C VAL A 365 14.42 -33.56 -1.82
N PRO A 366 15.45 -32.75 -2.12
CA PRO A 366 16.72 -32.75 -1.38
C PRO A 366 16.57 -32.21 0.03
N ILE A 367 17.26 -32.81 0.99
CA ILE A 367 17.30 -32.39 2.40
C ILE A 367 18.63 -31.67 2.65
N LYS A 368 18.58 -30.45 3.20
CA LYS A 368 19.76 -29.61 3.49
C LYS A 368 20.77 -30.41 4.33
N ASN A 369 22.06 -30.35 3.98
CA ASN A 369 23.12 -30.99 4.79
C ASN A 369 23.11 -30.46 6.23
N SER A 370 22.79 -29.17 6.40
CA SER A 370 22.64 -28.46 7.67
C SER A 370 21.32 -28.69 8.40
N ALA A 371 20.30 -29.29 7.76
CA ALA A 371 19.06 -29.65 8.44
C ALA A 371 19.30 -30.79 9.43
N ALA A 372 18.52 -30.81 10.51
CA ALA A 372 18.56 -31.84 11.53
C ALA A 372 18.38 -33.25 10.92
N ASP A 373 18.93 -34.26 11.59
CA ASP A 373 18.88 -35.65 11.11
C ASP A 373 17.47 -36.25 11.11
N SER A 374 16.48 -35.58 11.70
CA SER A 374 15.06 -35.91 11.53
C SER A 374 14.21 -34.64 11.49
N GLY A 375 13.05 -34.74 10.85
CA GLY A 375 12.12 -33.62 10.65
C GLY A 375 10.85 -34.06 9.94
N THR A 376 10.00 -33.11 9.56
CA THR A 376 8.73 -33.37 8.88
C THR A 376 8.63 -32.55 7.59
N ILE A 377 8.02 -33.14 6.57
CA ILE A 377 7.77 -32.59 5.24
C ILE A 377 6.29 -32.77 4.96
N SER A 378 5.62 -31.69 4.55
CA SER A 378 4.27 -31.79 3.98
C SER A 378 4.42 -32.02 2.48
N PHE A 379 3.85 -33.09 1.96
CA PHE A 379 3.96 -33.53 0.58
C PHE A 379 2.60 -34.04 0.12
N TYR A 380 1.91 -33.26 -0.71
CA TYR A 380 0.56 -33.57 -1.18
C TYR A 380 0.53 -33.56 -2.70
N VAL A 381 -0.10 -34.57 -3.30
CA VAL A 381 -0.32 -34.67 -4.75
C VAL A 381 -1.80 -34.90 -4.97
N TYR A 382 -2.45 -34.02 -5.72
CA TYR A 382 -3.90 -34.03 -5.94
C TYR A 382 -4.20 -33.86 -7.43
N SER A 383 -5.34 -34.36 -7.88
CA SER A 383 -5.88 -34.14 -9.23
C SER A 383 -7.30 -33.59 -9.19
N LEU A 384 -7.70 -32.89 -10.24
CA LEU A 384 -9.07 -32.39 -10.39
C LEU A 384 -10.02 -33.50 -10.85
N ASP A 385 -11.14 -33.67 -10.16
CA ASP A 385 -12.32 -34.34 -10.70
C ASP A 385 -13.14 -33.31 -11.48
N MET A 386 -12.98 -33.33 -12.80
CA MET A 386 -13.57 -32.32 -13.68
C MET A 386 -15.11 -32.38 -13.74
N ASP A 387 -15.70 -33.57 -13.58
CA ASP A 387 -17.16 -33.72 -13.59
C ASP A 387 -17.77 -33.17 -12.30
N LYS A 388 -17.15 -33.44 -11.14
CA LYS A 388 -17.54 -32.81 -9.87
C LYS A 388 -17.33 -31.30 -9.87
N PHE A 389 -16.24 -30.83 -10.48
CA PHE A 389 -15.99 -29.39 -10.60
C PHE A 389 -17.07 -28.69 -11.43
N LYS A 390 -17.46 -29.28 -12.57
CA LYS A 390 -18.60 -28.81 -13.36
C LYS A 390 -19.91 -28.83 -12.56
N GLU A 391 -20.22 -29.94 -11.88
CA GLU A 391 -21.45 -30.06 -11.08
C GLU A 391 -21.55 -28.95 -10.02
N GLY A 392 -20.46 -28.66 -9.31
CA GLY A 392 -20.46 -27.57 -8.33
C GLY A 392 -20.46 -26.18 -8.97
N TYR A 393 -19.74 -25.98 -10.08
CA TYR A 393 -19.77 -24.71 -10.83
C TYR A 393 -21.15 -24.38 -11.39
N GLU A 394 -21.88 -25.37 -11.91
CA GLU A 394 -23.26 -25.21 -12.41
C GLU A 394 -24.26 -24.83 -11.30
N LYS A 395 -23.95 -25.10 -10.03
CA LYS A 395 -24.74 -24.65 -8.87
C LYS A 395 -24.43 -23.22 -8.43
N LEU A 396 -23.24 -22.70 -8.76
CA LEU A 396 -22.80 -21.34 -8.38
C LEU A 396 -22.97 -20.31 -9.49
N SER A 397 -22.96 -20.77 -10.75
CA SER A 397 -23.09 -19.92 -11.94
C SER A 397 -24.56 -19.68 -12.34
N GLY A 398 -24.79 -18.70 -13.21
CA GLY A 398 -26.12 -18.36 -13.72
C GLY A 398 -26.80 -17.22 -12.96
N SER A 399 -27.97 -17.45 -12.34
CA SER A 399 -28.76 -16.39 -11.69
C SER A 399 -28.18 -15.95 -10.35
N GLY A 400 -27.42 -16.81 -9.67
CA GLY A 400 -26.72 -16.50 -8.42
C GLY A 400 -25.54 -15.54 -8.58
N GLU A 401 -25.14 -15.20 -9.79
CA GLU A 401 -24.01 -14.31 -10.08
C GLU A 401 -24.35 -12.83 -9.88
N LEU A 402 -23.50 -12.07 -9.17
CA LEU A 402 -23.59 -10.60 -9.17
C LEU A 402 -23.24 -10.05 -10.57
N LYS A 403 -24.25 -9.53 -11.25
CA LYS A 403 -24.12 -8.82 -12.52
C LYS A 403 -23.75 -7.37 -12.23
N ILE A 404 -22.45 -7.07 -12.21
CA ILE A 404 -21.94 -5.71 -11.97
C ILE A 404 -22.38 -4.80 -13.12
N THR A 405 -23.23 -3.82 -12.82
CA THR A 405 -23.74 -2.82 -13.76
C THR A 405 -22.94 -1.51 -13.71
N SER A 406 -22.23 -1.24 -12.62
CA SER A 406 -21.21 -0.18 -12.54
C SER A 406 -20.21 -0.42 -11.42
N TYR A 407 -19.00 0.11 -11.57
CA TYR A 407 -17.98 0.08 -10.51
C TYR A 407 -17.02 1.28 -10.61
N ASN A 408 -16.36 1.58 -9.49
CA ASN A 408 -15.18 2.44 -9.37
C ASN A 408 -14.33 2.00 -8.16
N ASP A 409 -13.20 2.65 -7.90
CA ASP A 409 -12.26 2.35 -6.80
C ASP A 409 -12.90 2.22 -5.40
N THR A 410 -14.10 2.77 -5.19
CA THR A 410 -14.79 2.85 -3.90
C THR A 410 -16.22 2.32 -3.91
N GLU A 411 -16.80 1.97 -5.05
CA GLU A 411 -18.22 1.64 -5.18
C GLU A 411 -18.42 0.55 -6.23
N ILE A 412 -19.29 -0.42 -5.93
CA ILE A 412 -19.67 -1.50 -6.86
C ILE A 412 -21.18 -1.67 -6.76
N PHE A 413 -21.85 -1.66 -7.91
CA PHE A 413 -23.30 -1.83 -8.01
C PHE A 413 -23.64 -2.94 -9.00
N GLY A 414 -24.62 -3.77 -8.67
CA GLY A 414 -25.06 -4.86 -9.53
C GLY A 414 -26.23 -5.65 -8.96
N ASP A 415 -26.80 -6.51 -9.80
CA ASP A 415 -27.98 -7.31 -9.51
C ASP A 415 -27.61 -8.76 -9.18
N ILE A 416 -28.27 -9.38 -8.21
CA ILE A 416 -28.08 -10.79 -7.85
C ILE A 416 -29.42 -11.49 -7.58
N THR A 417 -29.51 -12.79 -7.82
CA THR A 417 -30.62 -13.63 -7.31
C THR A 417 -30.12 -14.49 -6.15
N VAL A 418 -30.89 -14.59 -5.07
CA VAL A 418 -30.60 -15.45 -3.92
C VAL A 418 -31.77 -16.40 -3.71
N ASN A 419 -31.51 -17.70 -3.59
CA ASN A 419 -32.53 -18.72 -3.36
C ASN A 419 -32.70 -19.05 -1.86
N ASP A 420 -33.72 -19.83 -1.50
CA ASP A 420 -33.89 -20.32 -0.13
C ASP A 420 -32.72 -21.23 0.29
N GLY A 421 -32.16 -20.96 1.47
CA GLY A 421 -30.97 -21.64 1.99
C GLY A 421 -29.62 -21.02 1.57
N GLU A 422 -29.62 -20.00 0.71
CA GLU A 422 -28.38 -19.36 0.25
C GLU A 422 -27.97 -18.13 1.09
N MET A 423 -26.76 -17.64 0.84
CA MET A 423 -26.23 -16.35 1.27
C MET A 423 -25.36 -15.75 0.16
N VAL A 424 -25.04 -14.46 0.22
CA VAL A 424 -24.08 -13.85 -0.71
C VAL A 424 -22.66 -14.04 -0.18
N TYR A 425 -21.86 -14.80 -0.91
CA TYR A 425 -20.41 -14.87 -0.74
C TYR A 425 -19.75 -13.76 -1.55
N THR A 426 -18.66 -13.18 -1.04
CA THR A 426 -17.81 -12.28 -1.83
C THR A 426 -16.34 -12.64 -1.66
N SER A 427 -15.57 -12.39 -2.72
CA SER A 427 -14.10 -12.41 -2.69
C SER A 427 -13.51 -11.04 -2.34
N ILE A 428 -14.24 -10.24 -1.55
CA ILE A 428 -13.79 -8.96 -1.00
C ILE A 428 -13.28 -9.19 0.43
N PRO A 429 -12.04 -8.77 0.76
CA PRO A 429 -11.57 -8.73 2.14
C PRO A 429 -12.52 -8.00 3.09
N TYR A 430 -12.82 -8.60 4.24
CA TYR A 430 -13.63 -7.95 5.26
C TYR A 430 -12.91 -6.74 5.86
N ASP A 431 -13.53 -5.55 5.77
CA ASP A 431 -13.20 -4.37 6.57
C ASP A 431 -14.49 -3.67 7.00
N THR A 432 -14.52 -3.20 8.25
CA THR A 432 -15.44 -2.18 8.79
C THR A 432 -15.61 -0.89 7.96
N ASN A 433 -14.71 -0.63 7.01
CA ASN A 433 -14.76 0.45 6.02
C ASN A 433 -15.67 0.16 4.81
N TRP A 434 -16.11 -1.10 4.65
CA TRP A 434 -17.16 -1.46 3.70
C TRP A 434 -18.55 -1.30 4.31
N GLU A 435 -19.46 -0.74 3.52
CA GLU A 435 -20.90 -0.79 3.72
C GLU A 435 -21.52 -1.58 2.57
N VAL A 436 -22.46 -2.46 2.91
CA VAL A 436 -23.27 -3.21 1.94
C VAL A 436 -24.72 -2.75 2.10
N TYR A 437 -25.40 -2.56 0.97
CA TYR A 437 -26.82 -2.25 0.90
C TYR A 437 -27.51 -3.27 -0.02
N VAL A 438 -28.65 -3.76 0.43
CA VAL A 438 -29.57 -4.64 -0.32
C VAL A 438 -30.86 -3.86 -0.51
N ASP A 439 -31.30 -3.64 -1.74
CA ASP A 439 -32.49 -2.85 -2.11
C ASP A 439 -32.52 -1.45 -1.45
N GLY A 440 -31.33 -0.82 -1.37
CA GLY A 440 -31.11 0.47 -0.72
C GLY A 440 -31.11 0.45 0.81
N VAL A 441 -31.35 -0.69 1.46
CA VAL A 441 -31.31 -0.86 2.92
C VAL A 441 -29.92 -1.35 3.34
N LYS A 442 -29.26 -0.65 4.27
CA LYS A 442 -27.95 -1.05 4.78
C LYS A 442 -28.04 -2.38 5.54
N VAL A 443 -27.21 -3.35 5.18
CA VAL A 443 -27.08 -4.64 5.86
C VAL A 443 -26.60 -4.42 7.30
N LYS A 444 -27.18 -5.13 8.27
CA LYS A 444 -26.83 -4.98 9.69
C LYS A 444 -25.54 -5.73 10.01
N ALA A 445 -24.84 -5.32 11.07
CA ALA A 445 -23.60 -5.98 11.49
C ALA A 445 -23.78 -7.47 11.80
N ASP A 446 -24.93 -7.88 12.33
CA ASP A 446 -25.25 -9.29 12.63
C ASP A 446 -25.57 -10.11 11.36
N ASP A 447 -25.93 -9.42 10.27
CA ASP A 447 -26.24 -10.02 8.96
C ASP A 447 -24.97 -10.11 8.07
N ILE A 448 -23.85 -9.49 8.46
CA ILE A 448 -22.52 -9.60 7.82
C ILE A 448 -21.73 -10.76 8.41
N VAL A 449 -21.20 -11.63 7.55
CA VAL A 449 -20.40 -12.80 7.89
C VAL A 449 -18.92 -12.58 7.57
N LYS A 450 -18.03 -13.03 8.47
CA LYS A 450 -16.58 -13.08 8.24
C LYS A 450 -16.17 -14.51 7.88
N ILE A 451 -16.10 -14.80 6.59
CA ILE A 451 -15.80 -16.12 6.06
C ILE A 451 -14.29 -16.36 6.22
N SER A 452 -13.92 -17.45 6.92
CA SER A 452 -12.56 -17.73 7.43
C SER A 452 -11.83 -16.51 8.05
N ASP A 453 -12.53 -15.71 8.87
CA ASP A 453 -11.99 -14.47 9.50
C ASP A 453 -11.42 -13.42 8.51
N SER A 454 -11.69 -13.56 7.20
CA SER A 454 -10.90 -12.93 6.13
C SER A 454 -11.76 -12.28 5.04
N LEU A 455 -12.76 -12.98 4.53
CA LEU A 455 -13.63 -12.51 3.45
C LEU A 455 -14.99 -12.04 3.97
N MET A 456 -15.61 -11.10 3.28
CA MET A 456 -16.95 -10.63 3.56
C MET A 456 -17.99 -11.51 2.86
N GLY A 457 -18.99 -11.98 3.60
CA GLY A 457 -20.25 -12.45 3.05
C GLY A 457 -21.41 -11.80 3.81
N PHE A 458 -22.64 -12.02 3.36
CA PHE A 458 -23.83 -11.51 4.06
C PHE A 458 -25.09 -12.30 3.72
N TYR A 459 -26.05 -12.29 4.64
CA TYR A 459 -27.37 -12.85 4.40
C TYR A 459 -28.25 -11.85 3.64
N ALA A 460 -29.04 -12.38 2.71
CA ALA A 460 -30.16 -11.71 2.06
C ALA A 460 -31.37 -12.65 2.12
N GLU A 461 -32.57 -12.10 2.01
CA GLU A 461 -33.78 -12.93 1.86
C GLU A 461 -33.80 -13.57 0.45
N PRO A 462 -34.63 -14.61 0.21
CA PRO A 462 -34.75 -15.18 -1.13
C PRO A 462 -35.47 -14.20 -2.10
N GLY A 463 -34.83 -13.87 -3.22
CA GLY A 463 -35.34 -12.90 -4.19
C GLY A 463 -34.31 -12.42 -5.22
N GLU A 464 -34.75 -11.53 -6.12
CA GLU A 464 -33.88 -10.69 -6.94
C GLU A 464 -33.58 -9.39 -6.16
N HIS A 465 -32.31 -8.99 -6.10
CA HIS A 465 -31.85 -7.89 -5.25
C HIS A 465 -30.86 -6.95 -5.95
N GLU A 466 -31.02 -5.65 -5.70
CA GLU A 466 -30.04 -4.62 -6.04
C GLU A 466 -28.98 -4.54 -4.93
N ILE A 467 -27.71 -4.85 -5.26
CA ILE A 467 -26.60 -4.82 -4.31
C ILE A 467 -25.70 -3.61 -4.57
N TYR A 468 -25.44 -2.82 -3.53
CA TYR A 468 -24.49 -1.71 -3.56
C TYR A 468 -23.44 -1.89 -2.46
N PHE A 469 -22.19 -2.09 -2.88
CA PHE A 469 -21.01 -2.05 -2.03
C PHE A 469 -20.39 -0.66 -2.05
N ARG A 470 -20.01 -0.15 -0.89
CA ARG A 470 -19.33 1.13 -0.74
C ARG A 470 -18.18 1.06 0.24
N TYR A 471 -17.00 1.53 -0.17
CA TYR A 471 -15.83 1.65 0.68
C TYR A 471 -15.56 3.12 1.04
N TYR A 472 -15.18 3.39 2.28
CA TYR A 472 -14.58 4.66 2.67
C TYR A 472 -13.41 4.47 3.63
N SER A 473 -12.30 5.17 3.43
CA SER A 473 -11.16 5.10 4.36
C SER A 473 -11.50 5.78 5.69
N TYR A 474 -11.51 5.02 6.79
CA TYR A 474 -11.71 5.57 8.14
C TYR A 474 -10.77 6.75 8.41
N GLY A 475 -11.34 7.81 8.99
CA GLY A 475 -10.59 9.02 9.33
C GLY A 475 -10.31 9.97 8.17
N LEU A 476 -10.51 9.61 6.89
CA LEU A 476 -10.30 10.54 5.76
C LEU A 476 -11.17 11.79 5.89
N ARG A 477 -12.48 11.61 6.14
CA ARG A 477 -13.42 12.72 6.39
C ARG A 477 -13.01 13.59 7.58
N ASN A 478 -12.60 12.97 8.68
CA ASN A 478 -12.20 13.68 9.90
C ASN A 478 -10.89 14.46 9.69
N GLY A 479 -9.90 13.85 9.02
CA GLY A 479 -8.64 14.46 8.63
C GLY A 479 -8.82 15.63 7.67
N ALA A 480 -9.72 15.50 6.69
CA ALA A 480 -10.08 16.59 5.79
C ALA A 480 -10.71 17.78 6.55
N ILE A 481 -11.67 17.52 7.43
CA ILE A 481 -12.30 18.55 8.27
C ILE A 481 -11.26 19.26 9.16
N ILE A 482 -10.40 18.50 9.86
CA ILE A 482 -9.33 19.06 10.70
C ILE A 482 -8.35 19.89 9.86
N SER A 483 -8.00 19.44 8.66
CA SER A 483 -7.09 20.15 7.75
C SER A 483 -7.69 21.47 7.28
N ILE A 484 -8.97 21.47 6.84
CA ILE A 484 -9.69 22.67 6.42
C ILE A 484 -9.79 23.68 7.58
N ILE A 485 -10.21 23.24 8.77
CA ILE A 485 -10.28 24.09 9.96
C ILE A 485 -8.90 24.66 10.32
N THR A 486 -7.84 23.85 10.25
CA THR A 486 -6.47 24.30 10.51
C THR A 486 -6.00 25.35 9.50
N ILE A 487 -6.30 25.17 8.22
CA ILE A 487 -5.99 26.15 7.16
C ILE A 487 -6.76 27.46 7.39
N ILE A 488 -8.06 27.39 7.73
CA ILE A 488 -8.88 28.57 8.05
C ILE A 488 -8.28 29.33 9.26
N ILE A 489 -8.01 28.63 10.37
CA ILE A 489 -7.43 29.24 11.57
C ILE A 489 -6.06 29.85 11.28
N ALA A 490 -5.17 29.13 10.58
CA ALA A 490 -3.85 29.63 10.22
C ALA A 490 -3.94 30.89 9.33
N THR A 491 -4.85 30.89 8.34
CA THR A 491 -5.09 32.01 7.44
C THR A 491 -5.63 33.23 8.20
N LEU A 492 -6.63 33.03 9.07
CA LEU A 492 -7.17 34.09 9.93
C LEU A 492 -6.10 34.68 10.85
N LEU A 493 -5.28 33.84 11.50
CA LEU A 493 -4.17 34.30 12.34
C LEU A 493 -3.13 35.11 11.55
N ILE A 494 -2.81 34.71 10.32
CA ILE A 494 -1.92 35.46 9.43
C ILE A 494 -2.54 36.82 9.05
N ILE A 495 -3.83 36.85 8.68
CA ILE A 495 -4.56 38.09 8.36
C ILE A 495 -4.62 39.02 9.57
N MET A 496 -4.97 38.50 10.75
CA MET A 496 -5.02 39.27 12.01
C MET A 496 -3.64 39.83 12.38
N LYS A 497 -2.58 39.04 12.22
CA LYS A 497 -1.20 39.50 12.47
C LYS A 497 -0.77 40.58 11.47
N ARG A 498 -1.07 40.42 10.17
CA ARG A 498 -0.81 41.44 9.14
C ARG A 498 -1.62 42.72 9.38
N ARG A 499 -2.92 42.62 9.72
CA ARG A 499 -3.77 43.76 10.11
C ARG A 499 -3.21 44.47 11.34
N LYS A 500 -2.86 43.76 12.42
CA LYS A 500 -2.21 44.39 13.59
C LYS A 500 -0.92 45.12 13.23
N VAL A 501 -0.08 44.56 12.35
CA VAL A 501 1.15 45.25 11.87
C VAL A 501 0.84 46.48 11.01
N LEU A 502 -0.17 46.43 10.15
CA LEU A 502 -0.60 47.56 9.31
C LEU A 502 -1.20 48.70 10.15
N PHE A 503 -2.15 48.41 11.04
CA PHE A 503 -2.74 49.42 11.93
C PHE A 503 -1.72 49.97 12.94
N TYR A 504 -0.81 49.14 13.46
CA TYR A 504 0.29 49.63 14.32
C TYR A 504 1.27 50.54 13.58
N LYS A 505 1.56 50.27 12.30
CA LYS A 505 2.35 51.19 11.46
C LYS A 505 1.61 52.50 11.19
N LYS A 506 0.31 52.44 10.84
CA LYS A 506 -0.53 53.62 10.60
C LYS A 506 -0.57 54.53 11.83
N ASN A 507 -0.97 53.99 13.00
CA ASN A 507 -0.99 54.75 14.25
C ASN A 507 0.38 55.34 14.64
N LYS A 508 1.50 54.73 14.23
CA LYS A 508 2.85 55.27 14.47
C LYS A 508 3.21 56.40 13.50
N GLN A 509 2.73 56.38 12.26
CA GLN A 509 2.86 57.51 11.32
C GLN A 509 1.98 58.68 11.74
N ASP A 510 0.71 58.43 12.06
CA ASP A 510 -0.25 59.46 12.49
C ASP A 510 0.26 60.17 13.77
N LYS A 511 0.79 59.41 14.73
CA LYS A 511 1.40 59.97 15.95
C LYS A 511 2.72 60.74 15.68
N TRP A 512 3.43 60.45 14.59
CA TRP A 512 4.62 61.22 14.18
C TRP A 512 4.24 62.53 13.47
N LEU A 513 3.20 62.50 12.63
CA LEU A 513 2.65 63.69 11.98
C LEU A 513 2.11 64.68 13.03
N LEU A 514 1.31 64.22 13.98
CA LEU A 514 0.79 65.03 15.08
C LEU A 514 1.92 65.64 15.94
N LEU A 515 3.04 64.95 16.14
CA LEU A 515 4.18 65.51 16.89
C LEU A 515 4.92 66.60 16.09
N ASN A 516 5.02 66.48 14.77
CA ASN A 516 5.62 67.51 13.92
C ASN A 516 4.71 68.75 13.76
N GLU A 517 3.39 68.57 13.64
CA GLU A 517 2.45 69.70 13.58
C GLU A 517 2.46 70.52 14.87
N ASN A 518 2.48 69.85 16.03
CA ASN A 518 2.60 70.53 17.33
C ASN A 518 3.97 71.19 17.54
N ALA A 519 5.05 70.67 16.95
CA ALA A 519 6.36 71.32 16.97
C ALA A 519 6.38 72.59 16.09
N ALA A 520 5.76 72.55 14.90
CA ALA A 520 5.63 73.70 14.01
C ALA A 520 4.73 74.81 14.60
N ALA A 521 3.69 74.44 15.36
CA ALA A 521 2.82 75.39 16.05
C ALA A 521 3.52 76.13 17.21
N PHE A 522 4.64 75.62 17.73
CA PHE A 522 5.38 76.23 18.83
C PHE A 522 6.48 77.23 18.40
N ASP A 523 6.79 77.31 17.10
CA ASP A 523 7.89 78.16 16.58
C ASP A 523 7.41 79.51 16.00
N VAL A 524 6.16 79.92 16.31
CA VAL A 524 5.55 81.16 15.81
C VAL A 524 4.96 82.04 16.94
N SER A 525 5.62 82.11 18.10
CA SER A 525 5.35 83.20 19.06
C SER A 525 6.47 83.47 20.09
N SER A 526 7.47 84.29 19.73
CA SER A 526 8.00 85.32 20.64
C SER A 526 9.02 86.22 19.95
N ALA A 527 8.60 87.44 19.60
CA ALA A 527 9.48 88.58 19.43
C ALA A 527 9.12 89.63 20.50
N ALA A 528 10.12 90.39 20.96
CA ALA A 528 10.09 91.46 21.97
C ALA A 528 10.40 91.06 23.44
N ASN A 529 11.04 92.03 24.10
CA ASN A 529 11.80 92.07 25.36
C ASN A 529 11.42 93.43 26.04
N PRO A 530 11.89 93.89 27.23
CA PRO A 530 12.42 93.26 28.47
C PRO A 530 11.70 93.78 29.77
N ASN A 531 12.32 93.50 30.95
CA ASN A 531 12.08 94.02 32.33
C ASN A 531 11.06 93.21 33.17
N ASP A 532 11.31 92.75 34.41
CA ASP A 532 11.84 93.49 35.58
C ASP A 532 12.49 92.55 36.67
N THR A 533 12.47 92.95 37.95
CA THR A 533 13.37 92.57 39.05
C THR A 533 12.59 92.17 40.35
N SER A 534 13.10 91.51 41.40
CA SER A 534 14.30 90.65 41.65
C SER A 534 14.22 90.01 43.08
N ILE A 535 15.35 89.51 43.63
CA ILE A 535 15.64 89.25 45.07
C ILE A 535 15.13 87.94 45.76
N SER A 536 16.11 87.05 46.01
CA SER A 536 16.42 86.18 47.19
C SER A 536 15.36 85.37 47.98
N GLY A 537 15.72 84.14 48.41
CA GLY A 537 14.90 83.37 49.39
C GLY A 537 15.39 82.03 49.99
N ARG A 538 16.66 81.61 49.83
CA ARG A 538 17.44 80.62 50.64
C ARG A 538 16.78 79.34 51.27
N ALA A 539 17.27 78.16 50.83
CA ALA A 539 17.60 76.92 51.60
C ALA A 539 16.49 76.09 52.33
N ASP A 540 16.57 74.75 52.47
CA ASP A 540 17.38 73.68 51.84
C ASP A 540 16.75 72.27 52.11
N PRO A 541 17.27 71.13 51.59
CA PRO A 541 16.52 69.88 51.31
C PRO A 541 16.68 68.80 52.44
N PRO A 542 16.50 67.46 52.28
CA PRO A 542 16.13 66.61 51.12
C PRO A 542 14.93 65.65 51.41
N THR A 543 14.42 64.80 50.50
CA THR A 543 15.09 63.63 49.87
C THR A 543 14.49 63.21 48.51
N GLU A 544 15.38 62.76 47.63
CA GLU A 544 15.18 61.93 46.44
C GLU A 544 14.30 60.67 46.66
N ALA A 545 13.70 60.00 45.65
CA ALA A 545 13.56 60.29 44.22
C ALA A 545 12.55 59.36 43.49
N ILE A 546 11.85 59.94 42.50
CA ILE A 546 11.63 59.40 41.13
C ILE A 546 10.62 58.24 40.85
N LYS A 547 9.45 58.65 40.30
CA LYS A 547 8.82 58.29 38.98
C LYS A 547 8.32 56.83 38.73
N ARG A 548 7.26 56.54 37.92
CA ARG A 548 6.29 57.34 37.10
C ARG A 548 5.07 56.49 36.65
N ASP A 549 3.96 57.17 36.32
CA ASP A 549 2.93 56.92 35.27
C ASP A 549 2.25 55.51 35.14
N LEU A 550 0.92 55.34 35.34
CA LEU A 550 -0.27 55.64 34.47
C LEU A 550 -0.44 54.70 33.23
N PRO A 551 -1.64 54.51 32.60
CA PRO A 551 -2.97 55.15 32.79
C PRO A 551 -4.21 54.17 32.77
N GLU A 552 -5.39 54.74 32.51
CA GLU A 552 -6.78 54.24 32.62
C GLU A 552 -7.45 53.59 31.36
N ASP A 553 -8.48 52.77 31.65
CA ASP A 553 -9.87 52.73 31.09
C ASP A 553 -10.21 52.30 29.61
N ASN A 554 -11.53 52.15 29.38
CA ASN A 554 -12.27 51.31 28.43
C ASN A 554 -12.68 51.96 27.07
N SER A 555 -13.26 51.11 26.22
CA SER A 555 -14.59 51.30 25.57
C SER A 555 -14.70 51.44 24.03
N THR A 556 -15.46 50.47 23.47
CA THR A 556 -16.56 50.54 22.47
C THR A 556 -16.62 51.52 21.28
N ALA A 557 -17.05 50.94 20.13
CA ALA A 557 -18.05 51.46 19.16
C ALA A 557 -17.70 52.67 18.26
N ASP A 558 -18.31 52.88 17.08
CA ASP A 558 -18.98 52.03 16.07
C ASP A 558 -19.21 52.88 14.79
N LYS A 559 -19.53 52.24 13.66
CA LYS A 559 -20.17 52.75 12.41
C LYS A 559 -19.37 53.41 11.25
N THR A 560 -19.74 52.86 10.10
CA THR A 560 -19.65 53.17 8.66
C THR A 560 -20.46 54.45 8.26
N PRO A 561 -20.50 54.97 6.99
CA PRO A 561 -20.54 54.18 5.73
C PRO A 561 -20.00 54.78 4.39
N ASP A 562 -20.21 53.98 3.31
CA ASP A 562 -20.24 54.28 1.86
C ASP A 562 -18.93 54.72 1.14
N GLU A 563 -18.68 54.53 -0.18
CA GLU A 563 -19.51 54.08 -1.33
C GLU A 563 -18.65 53.48 -2.51
N GLU A 564 -19.28 52.65 -3.37
CA GLU A 564 -19.08 52.35 -4.83
C GLU A 564 -17.74 51.98 -5.59
N ILE A 565 -17.87 50.97 -6.49
CA ILE A 565 -17.31 50.80 -7.89
C ILE A 565 -15.75 50.62 -8.06
N SER A 566 -15.14 49.79 -8.94
CA SER A 566 -15.53 48.90 -10.09
C SER A 566 -14.60 47.65 -10.26
N SER A 567 -15.05 46.70 -11.09
CA SER A 567 -14.40 45.65 -11.92
C SER A 567 -12.86 45.48 -12.01
N PRO A 568 -12.38 44.24 -12.23
CA PRO A 568 -11.12 43.96 -12.93
C PRO A 568 -11.31 43.27 -14.32
N GLU A 569 -10.43 43.62 -15.26
CA GLU A 569 -10.37 43.06 -16.62
C GLU A 569 -9.82 41.62 -16.66
N LYS A 570 -10.22 40.84 -17.67
CA LYS A 570 -9.50 39.63 -18.12
C LYS A 570 -8.64 39.99 -19.33
N GLY A 571 -7.32 39.84 -19.20
CA GLY A 571 -6.39 39.78 -20.33
C GLY A 571 -6.06 38.34 -20.71
N SER A 572 -5.88 38.09 -22.00
CA SER A 572 -5.34 36.86 -22.59
C SER A 572 -3.78 36.90 -22.57
N ASP A 573 -2.96 36.02 -23.16
CA ASP A 573 -3.14 35.03 -24.25
C ASP A 573 -1.93 34.04 -24.28
N ASN A 574 -1.95 33.13 -25.28
CA ASN A 574 -0.89 32.21 -25.75
C ASN A 574 -0.81 30.85 -25.02
N ALA A 575 -0.97 29.68 -25.67
CA ALA A 575 -0.58 29.19 -27.02
C ALA A 575 0.90 28.76 -27.11
#